data_AF-A0A2M9P311-F1
#
_entry.id   AF-A0A2M9P311-F1
#
_cell.length_a   1.000
_cell.length_b   1.000
_cell.length_c   1.000
_cell.angle_alpha   90.00
_cell.angle_beta   90.00
_cell.angle_gamma   90.00
#
_symmetry.space_group_name_H-M   'P 1'
#
loop_
_entity.id
_entity.type
_entity.pdbx_description
1 polymer ?
#
loop_
_entity_poly.entity_id
_entity_poly.type
_entity_poly.pdbx_seq_one_letter_code
_entity_poly.pdbx_strand_id
1 'polypeptide(L)'
;MNQYIEDLRNILTDEQVSVNETLLEQHSHDESYHTPHLPDAVIYPKDTAEVSAVMRYANDHDIPVIPFGLGSSLEGHVVPVKGGISLDMTLMNQVLE
;
A
#
# COMPACT_ATOMS: atom_id res chain seq x y z
N MET A 1 -8.96 -13.79 6.67
CA MET A 1 -8.72 -12.37 6.36
C MET A 1 -7.98 -11.77 7.55
N ASN A 2 -6.94 -10.96 7.31
CA ASN A 2 -6.26 -10.23 8.39
C ASN A 2 -7.23 -9.23 9.01
N GLN A 3 -7.37 -9.22 10.35
CA GLN A 3 -8.33 -8.37 11.07
C GLN A 3 -8.21 -6.89 10.69
N TYR A 4 -6.98 -6.42 10.48
CA TYR A 4 -6.72 -5.02 10.19
C TYR A 4 -7.17 -4.57 8.78
N ILE A 5 -7.35 -5.50 7.84
CA ILE A 5 -7.85 -5.18 6.50
C ILE A 5 -9.32 -4.76 6.59
N GLU A 6 -10.11 -5.43 7.43
CA GLU A 6 -11.49 -5.03 7.69
C GLU A 6 -11.55 -3.69 8.44
N ASP A 7 -10.59 -3.42 9.33
CA ASP A 7 -10.51 -2.13 10.02
C ASP A 7 -10.20 -0.98 9.04
N LEU A 8 -9.30 -1.21 8.07
CA LEU A 8 -9.00 -0.23 7.01
C LEU A 8 -10.21 0.05 6.11
N ARG A 9 -11.10 -0.93 5.88
CA ARG A 9 -12.39 -0.71 5.19
C ARG A 9 -13.38 0.14 5.97
N ASN A 10 -13.17 0.36 7.27
CA ASN A 10 -13.96 1.33 8.05
C ASN A 10 -13.37 2.76 7.96
N ILE A 11 -12.13 2.89 7.48
CA ILE A 11 -11.42 4.16 7.32
C ILE A 11 -11.58 4.69 5.88
N LEU A 12 -11.58 3.80 4.90
CA LEU A 12 -11.63 4.09 3.46
C LEU A 12 -12.83 3.42 2.79
N THR A 13 -13.09 3.73 1.51
CA THR A 13 -14.09 2.97 0.74
C THR A 13 -13.56 1.59 0.35
N ASP A 14 -14.46 0.64 0.06
CA ASP A 14 -14.07 -0.75 -0.28
C ASP A 14 -13.21 -0.80 -1.55
N GLU A 15 -13.44 0.09 -2.51
CA GLU A 15 -12.65 0.19 -3.74
C GLU A 15 -11.20 0.67 -3.50
N GLN A 16 -10.91 1.23 -2.32
CA GLN A 16 -9.58 1.71 -1.94
C GLN A 16 -8.78 0.66 -1.16
N VAL A 17 -9.36 -0.52 -0.87
CA VAL A 17 -8.73 -1.60 -0.11
C VAL A 17 -8.76 -2.89 -0.93
N SER A 18 -7.63 -3.23 -1.54
CA SER A 18 -7.50 -4.42 -2.39
C SER A 18 -6.71 -5.54 -1.72
N VAL A 19 -7.27 -6.75 -1.81
CA VAL A 19 -6.60 -8.02 -1.53
C VAL A 19 -6.57 -8.92 -2.77
N ASN A 20 -6.73 -8.32 -3.95
CA ASN A 20 -6.69 -9.05 -5.22
C ASN A 20 -5.28 -9.57 -5.49
N GLU A 21 -5.14 -10.86 -5.77
CA GLU A 21 -3.84 -11.53 -5.94
C GLU A 21 -2.96 -10.86 -7.01
N THR A 22 -3.54 -10.46 -8.15
CA THR A 22 -2.79 -9.77 -9.22
C THR A 22 -2.24 -8.42 -8.75
N LEU A 23 -3.00 -7.67 -7.96
CA LEU A 23 -2.54 -6.40 -7.40
C LEU A 23 -1.48 -6.62 -6.31
N LEU A 24 -1.62 -7.64 -5.47
CA LEU A 24 -0.58 -7.99 -4.50
C LEU A 24 0.73 -8.39 -5.20
N GLU A 25 0.65 -9.17 -6.28
CA GLU A 25 1.81 -9.55 -7.10
C GLU A 25 2.48 -8.34 -7.74
N GLN A 26 1.70 -7.45 -8.36
CA GLN A 26 2.22 -6.22 -8.96
C GLN A 26 2.94 -5.31 -7.95
N HIS A 27 2.48 -5.32 -6.68
CA HIS A 27 3.06 -4.54 -5.59
C HIS A 27 4.15 -5.29 -4.81
N SER A 28 4.54 -6.49 -5.26
CA SER A 28 5.50 -7.33 -4.54
C SER A 28 6.96 -7.09 -4.93
N HIS A 29 7.17 -6.40 -6.05
CA HIS A 29 8.49 -6.14 -6.62
C HIS A 29 8.54 -4.79 -7.34
N ASP A 30 9.75 -4.41 -7.71
CA ASP A 30 10.02 -3.36 -8.69
C ASP A 30 10.83 -3.94 -9.87
N GLU A 31 11.47 -3.10 -10.66
CA GLU A 31 12.32 -3.48 -11.79
C GLU A 31 13.73 -3.94 -11.36
N SER A 32 13.94 -4.17 -10.05
CA SER A 32 15.20 -4.69 -9.52
C SER A 32 15.30 -6.22 -9.58
N TYR A 33 16.47 -6.74 -9.23
CA TYR A 33 16.75 -8.17 -9.09
C TYR A 33 16.41 -8.73 -7.70
N HIS A 34 15.85 -7.92 -6.80
CA HIS A 34 15.59 -8.31 -5.41
C HIS A 34 14.44 -9.33 -5.36
N THR A 35 14.46 -10.22 -4.35
CA THR A 35 13.41 -11.23 -4.19
C THR A 35 12.06 -10.57 -3.91
N PRO A 36 11.01 -10.88 -4.69
CA PRO A 36 9.67 -10.35 -4.43
C PRO A 36 9.09 -10.84 -3.10
N HIS A 37 8.29 -9.98 -2.45
CA HIS A 37 7.52 -10.33 -1.27
C HIS A 37 6.12 -9.75 -1.39
N LEU A 38 5.07 -10.50 -1.09
CA LEU A 38 3.70 -9.98 -1.19
C LEU A 38 3.40 -9.01 -0.02
N PRO A 39 2.73 -7.88 -0.27
CA PRO A 39 2.01 -7.18 0.78
C PRO A 39 0.77 -7.98 1.20
N ASP A 40 0.18 -7.63 2.33
CA ASP A 40 -1.10 -8.18 2.79
C ASP A 40 -2.30 -7.49 2.12
N ALA A 41 -2.16 -6.19 1.78
CA ALA A 41 -3.16 -5.39 1.09
C ALA A 41 -2.52 -4.25 0.31
N VAL A 42 -3.18 -3.83 -0.78
CA VAL A 42 -2.88 -2.57 -1.50
C VAL A 42 -3.95 -1.54 -1.14
N ILE A 43 -3.50 -0.36 -0.71
CA ILE A 43 -4.35 0.73 -0.24
C ILE A 43 -4.17 1.95 -1.14
N TYR A 44 -5.28 2.50 -1.64
CA TYR A 44 -5.31 3.61 -2.60
C TYR A 44 -5.91 4.88 -1.97
N PRO A 45 -5.15 5.66 -1.19
CA PRO A 45 -5.62 6.96 -0.69
C PRO A 45 -5.84 7.96 -1.84
N LYS A 46 -6.80 8.88 -1.67
CA LYS A 46 -7.16 9.93 -2.62
C LYS A 46 -6.72 11.32 -2.16
N ASP A 47 -6.44 11.49 -0.87
CA ASP A 47 -5.97 12.76 -0.31
C ASP A 47 -5.05 12.57 0.91
N THR A 48 -4.54 13.69 1.42
CA THR A 48 -3.63 13.71 2.57
C THR A 48 -4.30 13.30 3.88
N ALA A 49 -5.60 13.51 4.03
CA ALA A 49 -6.34 13.12 5.23
C ALA A 49 -6.46 11.60 5.32
N GLU A 50 -6.77 10.94 4.20
CA GLU A 50 -6.81 9.48 4.10
C GLU A 50 -5.43 8.85 4.35
N VAL A 51 -4.35 9.37 3.76
CA VAL A 51 -2.98 8.93 4.08
C VAL A 51 -2.70 9.03 5.58
N SER A 52 -3.05 10.17 6.18
CA SER A 52 -2.81 10.40 7.62
C SER A 52 -3.60 9.43 8.50
N ALA A 53 -4.84 9.09 8.12
CA ALA A 53 -5.67 8.14 8.83
C ALA A 53 -5.10 6.71 8.75
N VAL A 54 -4.68 6.27 7.56
CA VAL A 54 -4.04 4.96 7.35
C VAL A 54 -2.73 4.88 8.14
N MET A 55 -1.87 5.89 8.05
CA MET A 55 -0.59 5.91 8.76
C MET A 55 -0.76 5.90 10.28
N ARG A 56 -1.76 6.63 10.81
CA ARG A 56 -2.09 6.58 12.25
C ARG A 56 -2.48 5.17 12.67
N TYR A 57 -3.42 4.55 11.96
CA TYR A 57 -3.88 3.20 12.26
C TYR A 57 -2.73 2.19 12.18
N ALA A 58 -1.92 2.24 11.12
CA ALA A 58 -0.78 1.35 10.93
C ALA A 58 0.26 1.49 12.04
N ASN A 59 0.56 2.73 12.46
CA ASN A 59 1.47 3.00 13.57
C ASN A 59 0.94 2.46 14.90
N ASP A 60 -0.35 2.63 15.18
CA ASP A 60 -0.96 2.16 16.43
C ASP A 60 -0.98 0.62 16.54
N HIS A 61 -0.80 -0.10 15.42
CA HIS A 61 -0.82 -1.57 15.34
C HIS A 61 0.51 -2.18 14.86
N ASP A 62 1.59 -1.40 14.78
CA ASP A 62 2.91 -1.83 14.31
C ASP A 62 2.91 -2.49 12.91
N ILE A 63 2.05 -2.01 12.00
CA ILE A 63 1.91 -2.56 10.64
C ILE A 63 2.92 -1.85 9.71
N PRO A 64 3.79 -2.60 8.99
CA PRO A 64 4.67 -2.01 7.98
C PRO A 64 3.87 -1.33 6.86
N VAL A 65 4.31 -0.15 6.44
CA VAL A 65 3.72 0.57 5.29
C VAL A 65 4.82 0.88 4.30
N ILE A 66 4.60 0.47 3.04
CA ILE A 66 5.53 0.67 1.94
C ILE A 66 4.85 1.60 0.94
N PRO A 67 5.34 2.85 0.76
CA PRO A 67 4.81 3.74 -0.25
C PRO A 67 5.13 3.20 -1.64
N PHE A 68 4.14 3.17 -2.52
CA PHE A 68 4.24 2.66 -3.87
C PHE A 68 3.80 3.74 -4.87
N GLY A 69 4.66 4.01 -5.85
CA GLY A 69 4.34 4.86 -6.99
C GLY A 69 3.90 4.00 -8.18
N LEU A 70 4.84 3.67 -9.05
CA LEU A 70 4.60 2.81 -10.23
C LEU A 70 5.50 1.55 -10.26
N GLY A 71 6.26 1.28 -9.20
CA GLY A 71 7.13 0.10 -9.13
C GLY A 71 8.38 0.15 -10.03
N SER A 72 8.77 1.31 -10.57
CA SER A 72 9.89 1.41 -11.51
C SER A 72 11.28 1.52 -10.87
N SER A 73 11.40 1.28 -9.55
CA SER A 73 12.71 1.35 -8.89
C SER A 73 13.62 0.19 -9.32
N LEU A 74 14.93 0.37 -9.22
CA LEU A 74 15.93 -0.63 -9.62
C LEU A 74 16.66 -1.25 -8.42
N GLU A 75 16.26 -0.90 -7.19
CA GLU A 75 16.99 -1.27 -5.97
C GLU A 75 16.09 -1.80 -4.84
N GLY A 76 14.89 -2.31 -5.15
CA GLY A 76 14.04 -2.99 -4.18
C GLY A 76 13.29 -2.08 -3.20
N HIS A 77 13.20 -0.77 -3.47
CA HIS A 77 12.65 0.22 -2.53
C HIS A 77 11.18 -0.02 -2.15
N VAL A 78 10.42 -0.64 -3.04
CA VAL A 78 8.99 -0.88 -2.85
C VAL A 78 8.68 -2.32 -2.44
N VAL A 79 9.70 -3.17 -2.25
CA VAL A 79 9.50 -4.57 -1.88
C VAL A 79 9.05 -4.66 -0.41
N PRO A 80 7.86 -5.19 -0.12
CA PRO A 80 7.35 -5.29 1.26
C PRO A 80 7.93 -6.54 1.94
N VAL A 81 9.23 -6.49 2.27
CA VAL A 81 9.99 -7.60 2.87
C VAL A 81 9.38 -8.18 4.17
N LYS A 82 8.51 -7.42 4.83
CA LYS A 82 7.79 -7.84 6.06
C LYS A 82 6.26 -7.94 5.85
N GLY A 83 5.78 -7.98 4.61
CA GLY A 83 4.37 -7.86 4.30
C GLY A 83 3.83 -6.48 4.66
N GLY A 84 2.59 -6.41 5.16
CA GLY A 84 1.93 -5.17 5.54
C GLY A 84 1.23 -4.48 4.38
N ILE A 85 1.19 -3.14 4.44
CA ILE A 85 0.42 -2.31 3.52
C ILE A 85 1.33 -1.81 2.40
N SER A 86 0.96 -2.07 1.15
CA SER A 86 1.44 -1.27 0.02
C SER A 86 0.52 -0.06 -0.14
N LEU A 87 1.05 1.15 0.09
CA LEU A 87 0.30 2.39 0.01
C LEU A 87 0.50 3.02 -1.37
N ASP A 88 -0.44 2.76 -2.27
CA ASP A 88 -0.39 3.18 -3.67
C ASP A 88 -0.87 4.63 -3.83
N MET A 89 0.04 5.50 -4.26
CA MET A 89 -0.21 6.94 -4.37
C MET A 89 -0.80 7.36 -5.73
N THR A 90 -1.13 6.42 -6.63
CA THR A 90 -1.54 6.71 -8.01
C THR A 90 -2.87 7.47 -8.13
N LEU A 91 -3.75 7.40 -7.12
CA LEU A 91 -4.99 8.19 -7.09
C LEU A 91 -4.77 9.64 -6.62
N MET A 92 -3.65 9.95 -5.96
CA MET A 92 -3.27 11.31 -5.56
C MET A 92 -2.51 12.04 -6.68
N ASN A 93 -3.14 12.18 -7.86
CA ASN A 93 -2.48 12.59 -9.11
C ASN A 93 -2.84 14.00 -9.63
N GLN A 94 -3.47 14.84 -8.80
CA GLN A 94 -3.90 16.18 -9.18
C GLN A 94 -2.75 17.20 -9.08
N VAL A 95 -2.64 18.08 -10.07
CA VAL A 95 -1.77 19.27 -10.01
C VAL A 95 -2.56 20.39 -9.34
N LEU A 96 -2.05 20.93 -8.22
CA LEU A 96 -2.76 21.92 -7.42
C LEU A 96 -2.41 23.38 -7.77
N GLU A 97 -1.23 23.61 -8.37
CA GLU A 97 -0.70 24.93 -8.79
C GLU A 97 0.06 24.85 -10.12
#